data_AF-A0A023B0V0-F1
#
_entry.id   AF-A0A023B0V0-F1
#
_cell.length_a   1.000
_cell.length_b   1.000
_cell.length_c   1.000
_cell.angle_alpha   90.00
_cell.angle_beta   90.00
_cell.angle_gamma   90.00
#
_symmetry.space_group_name_H-M   'P 1'
#
loop_
_entity.id
_entity.type
_entity.pdbx_description
1 polymer ?
#
loop_
_entity_poly.entity_id
_entity_poly.type
_entity_poly.pdbx_seq_one_letter_code
_entity_poly.pdbx_strand_id
1 'polypeptide(L)'
;MEYSLGVSEFAQLRNLGACYVDKTEILHQIVTTCAACFLTRPRRFGKTLLLSTVEAYFRGEQTLFAGLRMEKLETQWLRHAVLRLDLSSATYNVPQDLVDVLHRHLSEWEQLYCPATRTVATPTGTDASVQADTEDTSTQMTAEGVTPNPVAPNRVGSRQASLHERFAQVIKCAFEASGGPVVVLVDGYDKPVLDGLMADLSGEESLRVRIRQDRARVFAPLDPFYSVLKSARTYLKFVMLAGVSRYDMGDVFGCLDYLEDLSLDATCGAVCGFTRSELLKYYAKGLSFQGLRFSEGSSRQGLGPQGRSAPGLSGPVLSRQGSNCQGSVTIDAKVVDLCEGADGLVKEEEELVSRLEEWFGGYSFAPGSQRVVHPWSFLNALKRGSIRPYWLDFTTASYLAQTVRCRSIRLAELDNMRTDTQSLRTFGAVWQRVLMTGDAVGVLYQTGCLTLKECELNCNEYVLGYPNREVKEELFKFVLKHAGHRHLTFPAMDLRHSLQHGDAVRFIQGFKQFMGSIRYTNHPYPNHPYPEPTDAILFENVLFLVCELLQDERTKIQSSINIGHTELCIQTSNTTGRKYLYLIGLSRTVSTSLLRLQQSPFAYDAHDHIVITVGASIKHKTIKGWTIQTK
;
A
#
# COMPACT_ATOMS: atom_id res chain seq x y z
N MET A 1 0.03 27.18 -6.69
CA MET A 1 -0.64 25.90 -6.98
C MET A 1 -0.77 25.13 -5.67
N GLU A 2 -1.99 24.81 -5.24
CA GLU A 2 -2.20 24.06 -3.99
C GLU A 2 -2.17 22.56 -4.30
N TYR A 3 -1.20 21.84 -3.72
CA TYR A 3 -1.10 20.38 -3.86
C TYR A 3 -2.07 19.72 -2.88
N SER A 4 -3.17 19.15 -3.39
CA SER A 4 -4.25 18.55 -2.60
C SER A 4 -3.87 17.18 -2.04
N LEU A 5 -2.91 17.14 -1.12
CA LEU A 5 -2.61 15.92 -0.36
C LEU A 5 -3.80 15.54 0.53
N GLY A 6 -4.29 14.32 0.34
CA GLY A 6 -5.37 13.75 1.16
C GLY A 6 -6.78 14.08 0.69
N VAL A 7 -6.95 14.83 -0.41
CA VAL A 7 -8.26 15.02 -1.04
C VAL A 7 -8.49 13.87 -2.03
N SER A 8 -9.42 12.99 -1.68
CA SER A 8 -9.81 11.84 -2.51
C SER A 8 -11.17 12.03 -3.19
N GLU A 9 -11.88 13.12 -2.90
CA GLU A 9 -13.17 13.44 -3.51
C GLU A 9 -12.98 14.39 -4.69
N PHE A 10 -13.42 13.94 -5.86
CA PHE A 10 -13.29 14.68 -7.12
C PHE A 10 -13.97 16.06 -7.04
N ALA A 11 -15.22 16.12 -6.58
CA ALA A 11 -15.96 17.38 -6.45
C ALA A 11 -15.22 18.39 -5.55
N GLN A 12 -14.69 17.93 -4.42
CA GLN A 12 -13.90 18.78 -3.52
C GLN A 12 -12.63 19.30 -4.20
N LEU A 13 -11.90 18.43 -4.90
CA LEU A 13 -10.67 18.79 -5.60
C LEU A 13 -10.95 19.86 -6.67
N ARG A 14 -12.02 19.68 -7.46
CA ARG A 14 -12.42 20.65 -8.50
C ARG A 14 -12.87 21.99 -7.89
N ASN A 15 -13.69 21.97 -6.83
CA ASN A 15 -14.18 23.18 -6.16
C ASN A 15 -13.06 23.99 -5.48
N LEU A 16 -11.98 23.32 -5.03
CA LEU A 16 -10.80 23.99 -4.49
C LEU A 16 -9.89 24.60 -5.57
N GLY A 17 -10.16 24.36 -6.86
CA GLY A 17 -9.24 24.74 -7.95
C GLY A 17 -7.89 24.03 -7.85
N ALA A 18 -7.84 22.89 -7.16
CA ALA A 18 -6.61 22.12 -7.00
C ALA A 18 -6.22 21.43 -8.33
N CYS A 19 -4.92 21.12 -8.46
CA CYS A 19 -4.42 20.45 -9.65
C CYS A 19 -5.03 19.04 -9.78
N TYR A 20 -5.75 18.80 -10.89
CA TYR A 20 -6.29 17.50 -11.26
C TYR A 20 -5.59 16.98 -12.51
N VAL A 21 -5.03 15.77 -12.44
CA VAL A 21 -4.52 15.09 -13.64
C VAL A 21 -5.69 14.43 -14.35
N ASP A 22 -6.04 14.96 -15.51
CA ASP A 22 -7.20 14.50 -16.27
C ASP A 22 -7.05 13.06 -16.79
N LYS A 23 -7.83 12.14 -16.22
CA LYS A 23 -7.96 10.73 -16.63
C LYS A 23 -9.27 10.43 -17.33
N THR A 24 -10.06 11.46 -17.63
CA THR A 24 -11.47 11.28 -17.93
C THR A 24 -11.74 10.70 -19.33
N GLU A 25 -10.75 10.73 -20.23
CA GLU A 25 -10.79 10.00 -21.50
C GLU A 25 -10.79 8.48 -21.28
N ILE A 26 -9.92 7.97 -20.40
CA ILE A 26 -9.89 6.54 -20.02
C ILE A 26 -11.18 6.19 -19.28
N LEU A 27 -11.66 7.08 -18.40
CA LEU A 27 -12.93 6.88 -17.69
C LEU A 27 -14.10 6.74 -18.67
N HIS A 28 -14.18 7.62 -19.68
CA HIS A 28 -15.20 7.56 -20.72
C HIS A 28 -15.19 6.20 -21.45
N GLN A 29 -14.00 5.68 -21.78
CA GLN A 29 -13.88 4.34 -22.36
C GLN A 29 -14.44 3.27 -21.41
N ILE A 30 -14.03 3.25 -20.14
CA ILE A 30 -14.49 2.27 -19.15
C ILE A 30 -16.02 2.29 -18.99
N VAL A 31 -16.63 3.47 -18.82
CA VAL A 31 -18.09 3.57 -18.57
C VAL A 31 -18.94 3.33 -19.82
N THR A 32 -18.33 3.34 -21.01
CA THR A 32 -19.02 3.05 -22.28
C THR A 32 -18.86 1.61 -22.73
N THR A 33 -17.75 0.95 -22.39
CA THR A 33 -17.48 -0.44 -22.79
C THR A 33 -17.90 -1.46 -21.73
N CYS A 34 -17.79 -1.14 -20.45
CA CYS A 34 -18.02 -2.10 -19.36
C CYS A 34 -19.40 -1.89 -18.71
N ALA A 35 -20.16 -2.97 -18.50
CA ALA A 35 -21.34 -2.95 -17.63
C ALA A 35 -20.97 -3.18 -16.16
N ALA A 36 -19.95 -4.00 -15.92
CA ALA A 36 -19.35 -4.19 -14.61
C ALA A 36 -17.85 -4.38 -14.76
N CYS A 37 -17.07 -3.66 -13.98
CA CYS A 37 -15.62 -3.75 -14.03
C CYS A 37 -14.96 -3.82 -12.65
N PHE A 38 -13.75 -4.33 -12.66
CA PHE A 38 -12.92 -4.54 -11.48
C PHE A 38 -11.52 -3.96 -11.69
N LEU A 39 -10.99 -3.27 -10.68
CA LEU A 39 -9.68 -2.64 -10.74
C LEU A 39 -8.88 -2.84 -9.45
N THR A 40 -7.72 -3.49 -9.57
CA THR A 40 -6.70 -3.50 -8.51
C THR A 40 -5.59 -2.51 -8.81
N ARG A 41 -5.20 -1.76 -7.79
CA ARG A 41 -3.96 -0.98 -7.77
C ARG A 41 -3.39 -1.00 -6.36
N PRO A 42 -2.07 -0.82 -6.17
CA PRO A 42 -1.49 -0.68 -4.84
C PRO A 42 -2.17 0.43 -4.01
N ARG A 43 -1.93 0.44 -2.70
CA ARG A 43 -2.46 1.49 -1.83
C ARG A 43 -2.02 2.88 -2.32
N ARG A 44 -2.88 3.88 -2.09
CA ARG A 44 -2.61 5.31 -2.36
C ARG A 44 -2.31 5.66 -3.83
N PHE A 45 -2.74 4.81 -4.77
CA PHE A 45 -2.66 5.06 -6.21
C PHE A 45 -3.77 5.93 -6.81
N GLY A 46 -4.75 6.37 -6.01
CA GLY A 46 -5.84 7.23 -6.48
C GLY A 46 -7.15 6.51 -6.85
N LYS A 47 -7.36 5.28 -6.40
CA LYS A 47 -8.61 4.51 -6.66
C LYS A 47 -9.88 5.22 -6.15
N THR A 48 -9.84 5.75 -4.93
CA THR A 48 -10.95 6.52 -4.35
C THR A 48 -11.27 7.78 -5.16
N LEU A 49 -10.22 8.46 -5.66
CA LEU A 49 -10.38 9.61 -6.56
C LEU A 49 -11.01 9.20 -7.90
N LEU A 50 -10.61 8.05 -8.45
CA LEU A 50 -11.23 7.49 -9.64
C LEU A 50 -12.73 7.19 -9.40
N LEU A 51 -13.07 6.50 -8.31
CA LEU A 51 -14.46 6.17 -7.97
C LEU A 51 -15.32 7.43 -7.73
N SER A 52 -14.79 8.45 -7.04
CA SER A 52 -15.52 9.72 -6.86
C SER A 52 -15.68 10.49 -8.18
N THR A 53 -14.75 10.34 -9.12
CA THR A 53 -14.90 10.89 -10.49
C THR A 53 -16.01 10.16 -11.24
N VAL A 54 -16.07 8.83 -11.15
CA VAL A 54 -17.15 8.01 -11.74
C VAL A 54 -18.51 8.37 -11.12
N GLU A 55 -18.56 8.57 -9.81
CA GLU A 55 -19.76 9.02 -9.08
C GLU A 55 -20.27 10.37 -9.59
N ALA A 56 -19.39 11.38 -9.70
CA ALA A 56 -19.74 12.71 -10.21
C ALA A 56 -20.25 12.64 -11.66
N TYR A 57 -19.66 11.78 -12.50
CA TYR A 57 -20.10 11.55 -13.87
C TYR A 57 -21.53 11.02 -13.91
N PHE A 58 -21.83 9.93 -13.18
CA PHE A 58 -23.16 9.32 -13.17
C PHE A 58 -24.23 10.15 -12.43
N ARG A 59 -23.82 11.06 -11.54
CA ARG A 59 -24.72 12.08 -10.97
C ARG A 59 -25.06 13.20 -11.95
N GLY A 60 -24.40 13.26 -13.10
CA GLY A 60 -24.58 14.31 -14.10
C GLY A 60 -24.07 15.68 -13.64
N GLU A 61 -23.01 15.70 -12.82
CA GLU A 61 -22.38 16.92 -12.29
C GLU A 61 -21.45 17.55 -13.34
N GLN A 62 -21.98 17.88 -14.53
CA GLN A 62 -21.23 18.33 -15.71
C GLN A 62 -20.26 19.48 -15.42
N THR A 63 -20.65 20.42 -14.54
CA THR A 63 -19.81 21.59 -14.19
C THR A 63 -18.45 21.21 -13.62
N LEU A 64 -18.34 20.06 -12.94
CA LEU A 64 -17.06 19.60 -12.39
C LEU A 64 -16.07 19.15 -13.47
N PHE A 65 -16.58 18.79 -14.66
CA PHE A 65 -15.80 18.30 -15.80
C PHE A 65 -15.38 19.40 -16.77
N ALA A 66 -15.70 20.67 -16.50
CA ALA A 66 -15.27 21.80 -17.31
C ALA A 66 -13.74 21.80 -17.51
N GLY A 67 -13.31 21.90 -18.76
CA GLY A 67 -11.91 21.87 -19.19
C GLY A 67 -11.27 20.48 -19.25
N LEU A 68 -12.00 19.41 -18.92
CA LEU A 68 -11.53 18.02 -18.98
C LEU A 68 -11.92 17.35 -20.30
N ARG A 69 -11.28 16.22 -20.65
CA ARG A 69 -11.58 15.44 -21.84
C ARG A 69 -13.04 14.98 -21.88
N MET A 70 -13.61 14.58 -20.75
CA MET A 70 -15.02 14.15 -20.65
C MET A 70 -15.99 15.17 -21.22
N GLU A 71 -15.77 16.47 -20.98
CA GLU A 71 -16.66 17.54 -21.44
C GLU A 71 -16.86 17.50 -22.97
N LYS A 72 -15.84 17.09 -23.71
CA LYS A 72 -15.86 17.01 -25.17
C LYS A 72 -16.37 15.67 -25.69
N LEU A 73 -16.32 14.62 -24.87
CA LEU A 73 -16.67 13.24 -25.25
C LEU A 73 -18.13 12.94 -24.93
N GLU A 74 -18.61 13.36 -23.75
CA GLU A 74 -19.96 13.08 -23.27
C GLU A 74 -20.98 14.14 -23.73
N THR A 75 -22.10 13.68 -24.27
CA THR A 75 -23.13 14.56 -24.88
C THR A 75 -24.48 14.51 -24.16
N GLN A 76 -24.81 13.44 -23.44
CA GLN A 76 -26.13 13.20 -22.86
C GLN A 76 -26.19 13.49 -21.36
N TRP A 77 -25.10 13.29 -20.62
CA TRP A 77 -25.01 13.54 -19.16
C TRP A 77 -26.20 12.97 -18.37
N LEU A 78 -26.56 11.72 -18.66
CA LEU A 78 -27.67 11.04 -18.01
C LEU A 78 -27.42 10.88 -16.51
N ARG A 79 -28.43 11.20 -15.71
CA ARG A 79 -28.36 11.08 -14.25
C ARG A 79 -28.84 9.71 -13.79
N HIS A 80 -28.09 9.12 -12.87
CA HIS A 80 -28.39 7.83 -12.25
C HIS A 80 -28.32 7.94 -10.73
N ALA A 81 -29.12 7.14 -10.02
CA ALA A 81 -28.87 6.92 -8.60
C ALA A 81 -27.52 6.20 -8.43
N VAL A 82 -26.68 6.71 -7.53
CA VAL A 82 -25.36 6.14 -7.25
C VAL A 82 -25.30 5.64 -5.82
N LEU A 83 -25.02 4.35 -5.65
CA LEU A 83 -24.80 3.69 -4.36
C LEU A 83 -23.30 3.43 -4.20
N ARG A 84 -22.62 4.28 -3.42
CA ARG A 84 -21.18 4.14 -3.15
C ARG A 84 -20.93 3.51 -1.78
N LEU A 85 -20.39 2.30 -1.78
CA LEU A 85 -19.98 1.56 -0.61
C LEU A 85 -18.49 1.78 -0.35
N ASP A 86 -18.14 2.45 0.74
CA ASP A 86 -16.74 2.65 1.13
C ASP A 86 -16.36 1.71 2.29
N LEU A 87 -15.66 0.62 1.94
CA LEU A 87 -15.07 -0.28 2.92
C LEU A 87 -13.61 0.09 3.26
N SER A 88 -13.05 1.12 2.59
CA SER A 88 -11.65 1.50 2.71
C SER A 88 -11.34 2.27 4.00
N SER A 89 -12.35 2.96 4.57
CA SER A 89 -12.18 3.91 5.69
C SER A 89 -12.21 3.30 7.09
N ALA A 90 -12.71 2.07 7.25
CA ALA A 90 -12.85 1.41 8.56
C ALA A 90 -11.64 0.51 8.89
N THR A 91 -11.62 -0.13 10.07
CA THR A 91 -10.71 -1.23 10.40
C THR A 91 -11.54 -2.41 10.88
N TYR A 92 -11.27 -3.61 10.37
CA TYR A 92 -12.08 -4.79 10.65
C TYR A 92 -11.30 -5.76 11.54
N ASN A 93 -11.50 -5.66 12.85
CA ASN A 93 -10.85 -6.52 13.83
C ASN A 93 -11.73 -7.73 14.18
N VAL A 94 -13.06 -7.56 14.13
CA VAL A 94 -14.04 -8.64 14.35
C VAL A 94 -15.09 -8.66 13.24
N PRO A 95 -15.73 -9.81 12.96
CA PRO A 95 -16.77 -9.90 11.91
C PRO A 95 -17.92 -8.90 12.06
N GLN A 96 -18.23 -8.50 13.29
CA GLN A 96 -19.28 -7.52 13.58
C GLN A 96 -18.97 -6.13 13.00
N ASP A 97 -17.69 -5.74 12.92
CA ASP A 97 -17.29 -4.44 12.36
C ASP A 97 -17.75 -4.29 10.91
N LEU A 98 -17.69 -5.37 10.13
CA LEU A 98 -18.19 -5.40 8.76
C LEU A 98 -19.71 -5.27 8.72
N VAL A 99 -20.41 -6.04 9.54
CA VAL A 99 -21.89 -6.01 9.63
C VAL A 99 -22.38 -4.60 9.98
N ASP A 100 -21.72 -3.93 10.92
CA ASP A 100 -22.06 -2.56 11.34
C ASP A 100 -21.82 -1.54 10.22
N VAL A 101 -20.73 -1.69 9.46
CA VAL A 101 -20.46 -0.83 8.29
C VAL A 101 -21.51 -1.02 7.20
N LEU A 102 -21.86 -2.27 6.88
CA LEU A 102 -22.90 -2.57 5.89
C LEU A 102 -24.27 -2.04 6.35
N HIS A 103 -24.63 -2.21 7.62
CA HIS A 103 -25.86 -1.66 8.17
C HIS A 103 -25.95 -0.14 8.04
N ARG A 104 -24.85 0.58 8.32
CA ARG A 104 -24.80 2.04 8.21
C ARG A 104 -25.09 2.51 6.79
N HIS A 105 -24.38 1.97 5.80
CA HIS A 105 -24.60 2.32 4.40
C HIS A 105 -26.01 1.98 3.92
N LEU A 106 -26.52 0.80 4.29
CA LEU A 106 -27.89 0.42 3.95
C LEU A 106 -28.91 1.38 4.55
N SER A 107 -28.76 1.76 5.82
CA SER A 107 -29.67 2.70 6.47
C SER A 107 -29.62 4.10 5.86
N GLU A 108 -28.45 4.58 5.44
CA GLU A 108 -28.31 5.84 4.70
C GLU A 108 -29.05 5.79 3.36
N TRP A 109 -28.89 4.70 2.60
CA TRP A 109 -29.57 4.56 1.31
C TRP A 109 -31.07 4.30 1.43
N GLU A 110 -31.52 3.58 2.47
CA GLU A 110 -32.94 3.40 2.76
C GLU A 110 -33.62 4.73 3.04
N GLN A 111 -32.98 5.61 3.82
CA GLN A 111 -33.48 6.97 4.06
C GLN A 111 -33.54 7.81 2.78
N LEU A 112 -32.56 7.64 1.90
CA LEU A 112 -32.46 8.42 0.66
C LEU A 112 -33.45 7.95 -0.42
N TYR A 113 -33.65 6.64 -0.58
CA TYR A 113 -34.38 6.07 -1.72
C TYR A 113 -35.64 5.29 -1.35
N CYS A 114 -35.75 4.75 -0.13
CA CYS A 114 -36.92 3.99 0.34
C CYS A 114 -37.72 4.75 1.41
N PRO A 115 -38.20 6.00 1.19
CA PRO A 115 -39.03 6.67 2.19
C PRO A 115 -40.30 5.84 2.41
N ALA A 116 -40.65 5.63 3.68
CA ALA A 116 -41.78 4.81 4.09
C ALA A 116 -43.03 5.17 3.27
N THR A 117 -43.66 4.14 2.70
CA THR A 117 -44.89 4.22 1.94
C THR A 117 -45.85 5.22 2.59
N ARG A 118 -46.17 6.33 1.91
CA ARG A 118 -47.34 7.15 2.24
C ARG A 118 -48.56 6.24 2.15
N THR A 119 -49.00 5.70 3.28
CA THR A 119 -50.33 5.14 3.42
C THR A 119 -51.30 6.28 3.19
N VAL A 120 -52.01 6.21 2.06
CA VAL A 120 -53.18 7.03 1.79
C VAL A 120 -54.19 6.73 2.90
N ALA A 121 -54.33 7.66 3.83
CA ALA A 121 -55.40 7.63 4.82
C ALA A 121 -56.71 8.00 4.13
N THR A 122 -57.60 7.03 3.92
CA THR A 122 -59.04 7.29 3.78
C THR A 122 -59.66 7.17 5.17
N PRO A 123 -60.31 8.22 5.70
CA PRO A 123 -60.99 8.15 6.98
C PRO A 123 -62.45 7.73 6.80
N THR A 124 -62.81 6.59 7.37
CA THR A 124 -64.16 6.18 7.79
C THR A 124 -63.92 5.26 8.99
N GLY A 125 -64.21 5.58 10.25
CA GLY A 125 -65.40 6.17 10.84
C GLY A 125 -65.92 5.13 11.85
N THR A 126 -66.13 5.54 13.12
CA THR A 126 -66.95 4.89 14.18
C THR A 126 -66.51 3.51 14.70
N ASP A 127 -66.48 3.14 15.99
CA ASP A 127 -66.97 3.77 17.22
C ASP A 127 -66.30 3.17 18.49
N ALA A 128 -66.22 4.03 19.50
CA ALA A 128 -66.29 3.87 20.96
C ALA A 128 -66.52 2.46 21.58
N SER A 129 -65.71 2.04 22.57
CA SER A 129 -65.97 2.08 24.04
C SER A 129 -65.85 0.63 24.61
N VAL A 130 -65.27 0.32 25.78
CA VAL A 130 -65.73 0.57 27.15
C VAL A 130 -64.68 0.02 28.15
N GLN A 131 -64.40 0.83 29.17
CA GLN A 131 -64.09 0.60 30.60
C GLN A 131 -63.07 -0.44 31.14
N ALA A 132 -62.43 0.05 32.21
CA ALA A 132 -61.52 -0.56 33.15
C ALA A 132 -62.21 -1.51 34.13
N ASP A 133 -61.43 -2.36 34.79
CA ASP A 133 -61.57 -2.67 36.21
C ASP A 133 -60.24 -3.15 36.81
N THR A 134 -60.03 -2.72 38.04
CA THR A 134 -58.87 -2.88 38.93
C THR A 134 -59.13 -3.94 40.01
N GLU A 135 -58.07 -4.29 40.76
CA GLU A 135 -58.06 -4.99 42.07
C GLU A 135 -58.22 -6.54 42.02
N ASP A 136 -57.59 -7.39 42.84
CA ASP A 136 -56.86 -7.19 44.08
C ASP A 136 -56.06 -8.44 44.56
N THR A 137 -55.10 -8.20 45.45
CA THR A 137 -54.60 -9.03 46.60
C THR A 137 -53.95 -10.44 46.49
N SER A 138 -52.66 -10.46 46.88
CA SER A 138 -51.97 -11.27 47.92
C SER A 138 -52.23 -12.78 48.12
N THR A 139 -51.16 -13.60 48.20
CA THR A 139 -50.60 -14.22 49.44
C THR A 139 -49.42 -15.17 49.11
N GLN A 140 -48.41 -15.18 49.97
CA GLN A 140 -47.16 -15.97 49.92
C GLN A 140 -47.34 -17.43 50.37
N MET A 141 -46.51 -18.36 49.85
CA MET A 141 -45.58 -19.26 50.60
C MET A 141 -45.25 -20.58 49.86
N THR A 142 -43.94 -20.80 49.68
CA THR A 142 -43.14 -22.04 49.74
C THR A 142 -43.68 -23.38 49.18
N ALA A 143 -42.97 -23.97 48.21
CA ALA A 143 -42.26 -25.26 48.34
C ALA A 143 -41.75 -25.77 46.96
N GLU A 144 -40.68 -26.56 47.02
CA GLU A 144 -39.88 -27.16 45.94
C GLU A 144 -40.69 -28.04 44.97
N GLY A 145 -40.29 -28.09 43.68
CA GLY A 145 -40.76 -29.15 42.78
C GLY A 145 -40.66 -28.83 41.29
N VAL A 146 -39.75 -29.53 40.61
CA VAL A 146 -39.50 -29.61 39.16
C VAL A 146 -40.80 -29.69 38.33
N THR A 147 -40.98 -28.79 37.36
CA THR A 147 -41.90 -28.95 36.20
C THR A 147 -41.41 -28.17 34.96
N PRO A 148 -41.80 -28.59 33.75
CA PRO A 148 -41.15 -28.19 32.49
C PRO A 148 -41.58 -26.81 31.98
N ASN A 149 -40.69 -26.20 31.20
CA ASN A 149 -40.87 -24.92 30.50
C ASN A 149 -42.27 -24.80 29.85
N PRO A 150 -43.05 -23.75 30.14
CA PRO A 150 -44.22 -23.41 29.35
C PRO A 150 -43.77 -22.81 28.02
N VAL A 151 -44.27 -23.38 26.92
CA VAL A 151 -44.16 -22.85 25.56
C VAL A 151 -44.73 -21.42 25.57
N ALA A 152 -43.85 -20.43 25.43
CA ALA A 152 -44.26 -19.05 25.22
C ALA A 152 -45.04 -18.94 23.89
N PRO A 153 -46.16 -18.20 23.85
CA PRO A 153 -46.98 -18.10 22.66
C PRO A 153 -46.18 -17.42 21.54
N ASN A 154 -46.24 -18.02 20.34
CA ASN A 154 -45.72 -17.48 19.10
C ASN A 154 -46.17 -16.03 18.91
N ARG A 155 -45.31 -15.07 19.29
CA ARG A 155 -45.32 -13.76 18.62
C ARG A 155 -44.82 -14.03 17.22
N VAL A 156 -45.67 -13.79 16.22
CA VAL A 156 -45.24 -13.64 14.82
C VAL A 156 -44.31 -12.43 14.78
N GLY A 157 -43.03 -12.67 15.07
CA GLY A 157 -41.99 -11.66 14.97
C GLY A 157 -41.85 -11.34 13.49
N SER A 158 -42.07 -10.07 13.13
CA SER A 158 -41.61 -9.52 11.87
C SER A 158 -40.14 -9.90 11.71
N ARG A 159 -39.83 -10.83 10.81
CA ARG A 159 -38.45 -11.25 10.53
C ARG A 159 -37.68 -10.00 10.09
N GLN A 160 -36.68 -9.60 10.87
CA GLN A 160 -35.81 -8.50 10.48
C GLN A 160 -35.11 -8.89 9.18
N ALA A 161 -35.28 -8.08 8.13
CA ALA A 161 -34.71 -8.35 6.83
C ALA A 161 -33.18 -8.44 6.93
N SER A 162 -32.62 -9.46 6.31
CA SER A 162 -31.18 -9.68 6.24
C SER A 162 -30.48 -8.57 5.43
N LEU A 163 -29.15 -8.44 5.57
CA LEU A 163 -28.36 -7.43 4.86
C LEU A 163 -28.55 -7.48 3.33
N HIS A 164 -28.59 -8.69 2.75
CA HIS A 164 -28.73 -8.86 1.30
C HIS A 164 -30.16 -8.56 0.81
N GLU A 165 -31.20 -8.93 1.57
CA GLU A 165 -32.58 -8.56 1.27
C GLU A 165 -32.77 -7.03 1.31
N ARG A 166 -32.19 -6.37 2.32
CA ARG A 166 -32.17 -4.90 2.42
C ARG A 166 -31.44 -4.26 1.24
N PHE A 167 -30.28 -4.79 0.85
CA PHE A 167 -29.52 -4.27 -0.29
C PHE A 167 -30.30 -4.39 -1.61
N ALA A 168 -30.93 -5.54 -1.84
CA ALA A 168 -31.79 -5.75 -3.01
C ALA A 168 -32.95 -4.76 -3.04
N GLN A 169 -33.59 -4.53 -1.89
CA GLN A 169 -34.68 -3.57 -1.77
C GLN A 169 -34.21 -2.14 -2.03
N VAL A 170 -33.05 -1.73 -1.50
CA VAL A 170 -32.46 -0.42 -1.76
C VAL A 170 -32.19 -0.19 -3.25
N ILE A 171 -31.61 -1.17 -3.96
CA ILE A 171 -31.37 -1.05 -5.40
C ILE A 171 -32.70 -0.84 -6.15
N LYS A 172 -33.73 -1.59 -5.78
CA LYS A 172 -35.06 -1.45 -6.39
C LYS A 172 -35.69 -0.09 -6.09
N CYS A 173 -35.67 0.37 -4.83
CA CYS A 173 -36.16 1.70 -4.47
C CYS A 173 -35.41 2.81 -5.22
N ALA A 174 -34.07 2.70 -5.33
CA ALA A 174 -33.24 3.68 -6.02
C ALA A 174 -33.57 3.74 -7.52
N PHE A 175 -33.84 2.58 -8.14
CA PHE A 175 -34.31 2.49 -9.52
C PHE A 175 -35.66 3.22 -9.70
N GLU A 176 -36.63 2.93 -8.83
CA GLU A 176 -37.96 3.55 -8.86
C GLU A 176 -37.91 5.06 -8.59
N ALA A 177 -37.11 5.48 -7.61
CA ALA A 177 -36.99 6.88 -7.19
C ALA A 177 -36.24 7.74 -8.22
N SER A 178 -35.23 7.19 -8.90
CA SER A 178 -34.48 7.92 -9.94
C SER A 178 -35.10 7.79 -11.34
N GLY A 179 -36.07 6.89 -11.53
CA GLY A 179 -36.70 6.64 -12.83
C GLY A 179 -35.76 5.99 -13.86
N GLY A 180 -34.66 5.37 -13.41
CA GLY A 180 -33.64 4.82 -14.29
C GLY A 180 -32.71 3.81 -13.60
N PRO A 181 -31.83 3.15 -14.37
CA PRO A 181 -30.93 2.14 -13.84
C PRO A 181 -29.90 2.74 -12.87
N VAL A 182 -29.48 1.95 -11.88
CA VAL A 182 -28.69 2.34 -10.71
C VAL A 182 -27.21 2.01 -10.91
N VAL A 183 -26.33 2.83 -10.36
CA VAL A 183 -24.88 2.63 -10.37
C VAL A 183 -24.42 2.17 -8.99
N VAL A 184 -23.59 1.13 -8.93
CA VAL A 184 -23.00 0.64 -7.68
C VAL A 184 -21.48 0.74 -7.74
N LEU A 185 -20.90 1.46 -6.79
CA LEU A 185 -19.46 1.66 -6.67
C LEU A 185 -18.99 1.11 -5.33
N VAL A 186 -17.91 0.32 -5.31
CA VAL A 186 -17.37 -0.27 -4.08
C VAL A 186 -15.89 0.02 -3.98
N ASP A 187 -15.50 0.77 -2.95
CA ASP A 187 -14.10 1.05 -2.62
C ASP A 187 -13.61 0.13 -1.51
N GLY A 188 -12.39 -0.37 -1.64
CA GLY A 188 -11.76 -1.25 -0.66
C GLY A 188 -12.54 -2.55 -0.44
N TYR A 189 -13.14 -3.12 -1.48
CA TYR A 189 -13.99 -4.33 -1.40
C TYR A 189 -13.30 -5.50 -0.67
N ASP A 190 -11.98 -5.54 -0.76
CA ASP A 190 -11.09 -6.56 -0.24
C ASP A 190 -10.56 -6.27 1.17
N LYS A 191 -10.75 -5.05 1.67
CA LYS A 191 -10.20 -4.61 2.94
C LYS A 191 -10.72 -5.38 4.17
N PRO A 192 -12.01 -5.71 4.30
CA PRO A 192 -12.48 -6.50 5.45
C PRO A 192 -11.84 -7.89 5.50
N VAL A 193 -11.69 -8.50 4.32
CA VAL A 193 -11.00 -9.78 4.15
C VAL A 193 -9.54 -9.65 4.55
N LEU A 194 -8.87 -8.63 4.01
CA LEU A 194 -7.49 -8.34 4.29
C LEU A 194 -7.24 -8.08 5.78
N ASP A 195 -8.04 -7.26 6.46
CA ASP A 195 -7.83 -6.94 7.88
C ASP A 195 -8.12 -8.15 8.78
N GLY A 196 -9.18 -8.92 8.50
CA GLY A 196 -9.53 -10.12 9.26
C GLY A 196 -8.43 -11.19 9.18
N LEU A 197 -7.84 -11.40 8.00
CA LEU A 197 -6.69 -12.31 7.84
C LEU A 197 -5.45 -11.87 8.64
N MET A 198 -5.37 -10.60 9.03
CA MET A 198 -4.20 -10.02 9.71
C MET A 198 -4.34 -10.02 11.23
N ALA A 199 -5.57 -9.91 11.75
CA ALA A 199 -5.87 -9.92 13.18
C ALA A 199 -5.48 -11.25 13.85
N ASP A 200 -5.61 -12.37 13.13
CA ASP A 200 -5.45 -13.72 13.68
C ASP A 200 -4.01 -14.26 13.67
N LEU A 201 -3.04 -13.47 13.18
CA LEU A 201 -1.63 -13.85 13.02
C LEU A 201 -0.71 -13.36 14.15
N SER A 202 -1.28 -12.82 15.23
CA SER A 202 -0.56 -12.45 16.45
C SER A 202 -0.44 -13.58 17.49
N GLY A 203 -1.05 -14.75 17.27
CA GLY A 203 -1.03 -15.89 18.20
C GLY A 203 -0.37 -17.16 17.64
N GLU A 204 0.45 -17.83 18.47
CA GLU A 204 1.34 -18.98 18.14
C GLU A 204 0.67 -20.30 17.72
N GLU A 205 -0.64 -20.37 17.74
CA GLU A 205 -1.35 -21.63 17.45
C GLU A 205 -1.78 -21.77 15.98
N SER A 206 -1.62 -22.96 15.43
CA SER A 206 -2.67 -23.53 14.59
C SER A 206 -3.07 -22.78 13.31
N LEU A 207 -2.22 -21.95 12.67
CA LEU A 207 -2.58 -21.04 11.56
C LEU A 207 -3.55 -21.64 10.52
N ARG A 208 -3.40 -22.93 10.19
CA ARG A 208 -4.23 -23.65 9.20
C ARG A 208 -5.69 -23.88 9.64
N VAL A 209 -5.93 -24.12 10.93
CA VAL A 209 -7.29 -24.34 11.48
C VAL A 209 -8.01 -23.01 11.64
N ARG A 210 -7.28 -21.97 12.08
CA ARG A 210 -7.81 -20.61 12.24
C ARG A 210 -8.21 -19.99 10.90
N ILE A 211 -7.32 -19.95 9.91
CA ILE A 211 -7.65 -19.41 8.57
C ILE A 211 -8.90 -20.07 7.95
N ARG A 212 -9.12 -21.38 8.17
CA ARG A 212 -10.34 -22.06 7.68
C ARG A 212 -11.60 -21.65 8.44
N GLN A 213 -11.52 -21.51 9.76
CA GLN A 213 -12.65 -21.07 10.59
C GLN A 213 -12.94 -19.57 10.40
N ASP A 214 -11.91 -18.76 10.20
CA ASP A 214 -12.00 -17.31 10.03
C ASP A 214 -12.44 -16.93 8.61
N ARG A 215 -12.10 -17.75 7.61
CA ARG A 215 -12.65 -17.64 6.25
C ARG A 215 -14.16 -17.85 6.21
N ALA A 216 -14.75 -18.67 7.08
CA ALA A 216 -16.21 -18.74 7.18
C ALA A 216 -16.79 -17.51 7.90
N ARG A 217 -16.08 -16.96 8.89
CA ARG A 217 -16.57 -15.86 9.74
C ARG A 217 -16.52 -14.48 9.08
N VAL A 218 -15.41 -14.13 8.43
CA VAL A 218 -15.22 -12.81 7.79
C VAL A 218 -16.02 -12.71 6.49
N PHE A 219 -16.20 -13.83 5.79
CA PHE A 219 -16.83 -13.86 4.47
C PHE A 219 -18.33 -14.14 4.50
N ALA A 220 -18.86 -14.76 5.57
CA ALA A 220 -20.29 -15.10 5.67
C ALA A 220 -21.24 -13.94 5.32
N PRO A 221 -20.95 -12.67 5.67
CA PRO A 221 -21.81 -11.56 5.25
C PRO A 221 -21.59 -11.08 3.81
N LEU A 222 -20.39 -11.22 3.23
CA LEU A 222 -20.03 -10.61 1.94
C LEU A 222 -20.59 -11.39 0.74
N ASP A 223 -20.50 -12.72 0.76
CA ASP A 223 -20.96 -13.55 -0.36
C ASP A 223 -22.45 -13.33 -0.67
N PRO A 224 -23.40 -13.47 0.29
CA PRO A 224 -24.80 -13.20 0.00
C PRO A 224 -25.04 -11.71 -0.33
N PHE A 225 -24.28 -10.78 0.25
CA PHE A 225 -24.43 -9.36 -0.02
C PHE A 225 -24.08 -9.00 -1.47
N TYR A 226 -22.94 -9.46 -1.99
CA TYR A 226 -22.56 -9.19 -3.39
C TYR A 226 -23.36 -10.03 -4.39
N SER A 227 -23.91 -11.18 -3.99
CA SER A 227 -24.78 -12.00 -4.86
C SER A 227 -26.02 -11.22 -5.35
N VAL A 228 -26.46 -10.21 -4.59
CA VAL A 228 -27.55 -9.29 -4.97
C VAL A 228 -27.28 -8.60 -6.30
N LEU A 229 -26.03 -8.28 -6.61
CA LEU A 229 -25.68 -7.61 -7.87
C LEU A 229 -25.99 -8.48 -9.10
N LYS A 230 -26.00 -9.81 -8.93
CA LYS A 230 -26.43 -10.75 -9.97
C LYS A 230 -27.93 -10.72 -10.17
N SER A 231 -28.69 -10.85 -9.09
CA SER A 231 -30.16 -10.91 -9.15
C SER A 231 -30.79 -9.56 -9.49
N ALA A 232 -30.13 -8.45 -9.15
CA ALA A 232 -30.56 -7.09 -9.45
C ALA A 232 -30.06 -6.56 -10.80
N ARG A 233 -29.43 -7.39 -11.65
CA ARG A 233 -28.78 -6.96 -12.90
C ARG A 233 -29.68 -6.11 -13.81
N THR A 234 -30.98 -6.38 -13.85
CA THR A 234 -31.96 -5.61 -14.65
C THR A 234 -32.14 -4.17 -14.20
N TYR A 235 -31.79 -3.86 -12.94
CA TYR A 235 -31.87 -2.53 -12.37
C TYR A 235 -30.54 -1.78 -12.44
N LEU A 236 -29.44 -2.42 -12.84
CA LEU A 236 -28.10 -1.85 -12.78
C LEU A 236 -27.67 -1.26 -14.13
N LYS A 237 -27.08 -0.06 -14.08
CA LYS A 237 -26.43 0.60 -15.21
C LYS A 237 -24.95 0.24 -15.29
N PHE A 238 -24.28 0.32 -14.14
CA PHE A 238 -22.84 0.19 -14.04
C PHE A 238 -22.43 -0.29 -12.65
N VAL A 239 -21.45 -1.19 -12.59
CA VAL A 239 -20.85 -1.66 -11.34
C VAL A 239 -19.33 -1.49 -11.40
N MET A 240 -18.72 -0.90 -10.39
CA MET A 240 -17.26 -0.86 -10.29
C MET A 240 -16.79 -1.26 -8.89
N LEU A 241 -15.89 -2.24 -8.86
CA LEU A 241 -15.23 -2.71 -7.65
C LEU A 241 -13.74 -2.31 -7.71
N ALA A 242 -13.25 -1.60 -6.70
CA ALA A 242 -11.85 -1.20 -6.61
C ALA A 242 -11.20 -1.75 -5.32
N GLY A 243 -9.95 -2.23 -5.43
CA GLY A 243 -9.24 -2.83 -4.30
C GLY A 243 -7.72 -2.83 -4.46
N VAL A 244 -7.02 -3.46 -3.52
CA VAL A 244 -5.57 -3.65 -3.56
C VAL A 244 -5.21 -5.02 -4.15
N SER A 245 -6.05 -5.99 -3.87
CA SER A 245 -5.88 -7.37 -4.24
C SER A 245 -7.14 -7.85 -4.94
N ARG A 246 -6.95 -8.77 -5.89
CA ARG A 246 -8.04 -9.60 -6.38
C ARG A 246 -8.13 -10.78 -5.43
N TYR A 247 -9.32 -11.24 -5.11
CA TYR A 247 -9.53 -12.43 -4.31
C TYR A 247 -10.34 -13.39 -5.17
N ASP A 248 -9.92 -14.66 -5.25
CA ASP A 248 -10.72 -15.72 -5.85
C ASP A 248 -11.83 -16.09 -4.86
N MET A 249 -12.78 -15.16 -4.76
CA MET A 249 -14.09 -15.41 -4.19
C MET A 249 -14.80 -16.24 -5.25
N GLY A 250 -14.79 -17.57 -5.09
CA GLY A 250 -15.59 -18.47 -5.90
C GLY A 250 -17.06 -18.04 -6.02
N ASP A 251 -17.53 -17.17 -5.11
CA ASP A 251 -18.88 -16.63 -5.10
C ASP A 251 -19.01 -15.16 -5.53
N VAL A 252 -18.19 -14.17 -5.13
CA VAL A 252 -18.41 -12.76 -5.58
C VAL A 252 -18.16 -12.55 -7.07
N PHE A 253 -17.05 -13.09 -7.60
CA PHE A 253 -16.76 -13.04 -9.04
C PHE A 253 -17.52 -14.12 -9.81
N GLY A 254 -17.86 -15.25 -9.17
CA GLY A 254 -18.80 -16.24 -9.74
C GLY A 254 -20.25 -15.72 -9.82
N CYS A 255 -20.63 -14.80 -8.94
CA CYS A 255 -21.90 -14.09 -8.98
C CYS A 255 -21.93 -13.05 -10.11
N LEU A 256 -20.78 -12.48 -10.48
CA LEU A 256 -20.64 -11.49 -11.54
C LEU A 256 -19.80 -12.07 -12.69
N ASP A 257 -20.36 -13.05 -13.39
CA ASP A 257 -19.75 -13.72 -14.56
C ASP A 257 -19.46 -12.78 -15.74
N TYR A 258 -19.98 -11.55 -15.70
CA TYR A 258 -19.76 -10.46 -16.65
C TYR A 258 -18.83 -9.35 -16.13
N LEU A 259 -18.13 -9.56 -15.01
CA LEU A 259 -17.21 -8.58 -14.46
C LEU A 259 -15.87 -8.58 -15.21
N GLU A 260 -15.56 -7.47 -15.85
CA GLU A 260 -14.30 -7.29 -16.58
C GLU A 260 -13.17 -6.88 -15.64
N ASP A 261 -12.06 -7.62 -15.63
CA ASP A 261 -10.87 -7.27 -14.84
C ASP A 261 -9.94 -6.35 -15.64
N LEU A 262 -9.96 -5.06 -15.28
CA LEU A 262 -9.15 -4.00 -15.88
C LEU A 262 -7.74 -3.91 -15.27
N SER A 263 -7.39 -4.79 -14.32
CA SER A 263 -6.13 -4.70 -13.56
C SER A 263 -4.91 -4.88 -14.44
N LEU A 264 -4.98 -5.79 -15.42
CA LEU A 264 -3.92 -6.11 -16.38
C LEU A 264 -4.23 -5.61 -17.80
N ASP A 265 -5.20 -4.69 -17.94
CA ASP A 265 -5.51 -4.07 -19.23
C ASP A 265 -4.55 -2.89 -19.50
N ALA A 266 -3.89 -2.91 -20.66
CA ALA A 266 -2.92 -1.88 -21.04
C ALA A 266 -3.53 -0.49 -21.24
N THR A 267 -4.78 -0.42 -21.70
CA THR A 267 -5.52 0.84 -21.89
C THR A 267 -5.85 1.50 -20.55
N CYS A 268 -6.10 0.69 -19.53
CA CYS A 268 -6.40 1.12 -18.17
C CYS A 268 -5.15 1.21 -17.28
N GLY A 269 -3.95 0.88 -17.79
CA GLY A 269 -2.71 0.84 -17.01
C GLY A 269 -2.42 2.18 -16.33
N ALA A 270 -2.66 3.29 -17.04
CA ALA A 270 -2.43 4.64 -16.54
C ALA A 270 -3.68 5.31 -15.92
N VAL A 271 -4.79 4.60 -15.71
CA VAL A 271 -6.02 5.19 -15.11
C VAL A 271 -5.77 5.73 -13.69
N CYS A 272 -4.80 5.13 -13.00
CA CYS A 272 -4.28 5.54 -11.71
C CYS A 272 -2.77 5.76 -11.82
N GLY A 273 -2.22 6.71 -11.08
CA GLY A 273 -0.81 7.12 -11.23
C GLY A 273 -0.63 8.27 -12.20
N PHE A 274 0.59 8.83 -12.24
CA PHE A 274 0.94 9.92 -13.16
C PHE A 274 1.97 9.45 -14.19
N THR A 275 1.68 9.64 -15.48
CA THR A 275 2.64 9.36 -16.55
C THR A 275 3.66 10.49 -16.64
N ARG A 276 4.82 10.25 -17.27
CA ARG A 276 5.81 11.32 -17.54
C ARG A 276 5.18 12.52 -18.23
N SER A 277 4.37 12.29 -19.26
CA SER A 277 3.71 13.35 -20.02
C SER A 277 2.76 14.18 -19.17
N GLU A 278 2.05 13.56 -18.21
CA GLU A 278 1.19 14.26 -17.26
C GLU A 278 1.99 15.04 -16.24
N LEU A 279 3.11 14.51 -15.78
CA LEU A 279 4.01 15.25 -14.89
C LEU A 279 4.52 16.53 -15.55
N LEU A 280 4.95 16.42 -16.80
CA LEU A 280 5.41 17.59 -17.57
C LEU A 280 4.27 18.57 -17.83
N LYS A 281 3.07 18.09 -18.16
CA LYS A 281 1.91 18.94 -18.45
C LYS A 281 1.39 19.68 -17.21
N TYR A 282 1.18 18.97 -16.11
CA TYR A 282 0.45 19.48 -14.94
C TYR A 282 1.35 20.01 -13.83
N TYR A 283 2.60 19.55 -13.75
CA TYR A 283 3.47 19.87 -12.63
C TYR A 283 4.78 20.55 -13.02
N ALA A 284 5.32 20.38 -14.24
CA ALA A 284 6.64 20.95 -14.57
C ALA A 284 6.69 22.48 -14.45
N LYS A 285 5.68 23.18 -14.99
CA LYS A 285 5.59 24.64 -14.92
C LYS A 285 5.46 25.09 -13.46
N GLY A 286 6.54 25.64 -12.91
CA GLY A 286 6.59 26.16 -11.53
C GLY A 286 7.37 25.30 -10.53
N LEU A 287 7.96 24.18 -10.96
CA LEU A 287 8.93 23.45 -10.15
C LEU A 287 10.29 24.17 -10.18
N SER A 288 10.59 24.94 -9.14
CA SER A 288 11.95 25.48 -8.96
C SER A 288 12.77 24.59 -8.03
N PHE A 289 14.05 24.36 -8.40
CA PHE A 289 15.00 23.51 -7.70
C PHE A 289 15.26 23.94 -6.23
N GLN A 290 15.01 25.20 -5.88
CA GLN A 290 15.42 25.81 -4.61
C GLN A 290 14.71 25.24 -3.36
N GLY A 291 13.64 24.47 -3.53
CA GLY A 291 12.85 23.93 -2.41
C GLY A 291 13.07 22.46 -2.08
N LEU A 292 13.62 21.64 -2.98
CA LEU A 292 13.68 20.19 -2.81
C LEU A 292 14.99 19.75 -2.15
N ARG A 293 14.95 19.50 -0.85
CA ARG A 293 16.06 18.94 -0.07
C ARG A 293 16.11 17.42 -0.25
N PHE A 294 17.24 16.92 -0.71
CA PHE A 294 17.54 15.49 -0.63
C PHE A 294 17.82 15.17 0.82
N SER A 295 17.11 14.19 1.39
CA SER A 295 17.54 13.65 2.67
C SER A 295 18.76 12.77 2.44
N GLU A 296 19.92 13.37 2.19
CA GLU A 296 21.15 12.76 2.67
C GLU A 296 21.04 12.75 4.20
N GLY A 297 21.19 11.56 4.80
CA GLY A 297 20.82 11.24 6.18
C GLY A 297 20.86 12.44 7.13
N SER A 298 19.68 13.01 7.42
CA SER A 298 19.59 14.21 8.23
C SER A 298 20.03 13.91 9.66
N SER A 299 21.21 14.42 9.99
CA SER A 299 21.60 14.97 11.28
C SER A 299 20.41 15.68 11.93
N ARG A 300 19.84 15.07 12.97
CA ARG A 300 18.99 15.81 13.91
C ARG A 300 19.89 16.42 14.98
N GLN A 301 19.96 17.74 14.95
CA GLN A 301 20.37 18.55 16.09
C GLN A 301 19.52 18.19 17.33
N GLY A 302 20.23 17.94 18.43
CA GLY A 302 19.83 18.10 19.84
C GLY A 302 18.38 17.80 20.24
N LEU A 303 18.10 16.55 20.60
CA LEU A 303 17.14 16.26 21.66
C LEU A 303 17.89 16.36 23.00
N GLY A 304 17.71 17.47 23.71
CA GLY A 304 18.19 17.64 25.08
C GLY A 304 17.59 16.58 26.01
N PRO A 305 18.30 16.16 27.07
CA PRO A 305 17.85 15.07 27.92
C PRO A 305 16.64 15.51 28.75
N GLN A 306 15.54 14.77 28.66
CA GLN A 306 14.42 14.91 29.59
C GLN A 306 14.86 14.40 30.97
N GLY A 307 15.16 15.34 31.86
CA GLY A 307 15.37 15.11 33.28
C GLY A 307 14.05 14.83 33.99
N ARG A 308 14.11 13.84 34.90
CA ARG A 308 13.04 13.46 35.82
C ARG A 308 12.62 14.64 36.71
N SER A 309 11.31 14.76 36.91
CA SER A 309 10.66 15.67 37.85
C SER A 309 10.87 15.26 39.32
N ALA A 310 11.18 16.23 40.18
CA ALA A 310 10.76 16.28 41.58
C ALA A 310 10.65 17.77 42.03
N PRO A 311 9.86 18.10 43.09
CA PRO A 311 9.16 19.39 43.21
C PRO A 311 9.77 20.37 44.25
N GLY A 312 9.44 21.66 44.11
CA GLY A 312 9.36 22.59 45.25
C GLY A 312 9.99 23.99 45.06
N LEU A 313 9.22 25.00 45.49
CA LEU A 313 9.60 26.34 46.01
C LEU A 313 9.53 27.58 45.07
N SER A 314 8.41 28.30 45.25
CA SER A 314 8.25 29.76 45.53
C SER A 314 8.98 30.86 44.72
N GLY A 315 8.18 31.63 43.96
CA GLY A 315 8.21 33.03 43.43
C GLY A 315 9.44 33.98 43.51
N PRO A 316 9.33 35.28 43.11
CA PRO A 316 8.27 35.96 42.34
C PRO A 316 8.77 36.67 41.05
N VAL A 317 7.78 37.02 40.22
CA VAL A 317 7.66 38.11 39.22
C VAL A 317 8.87 39.04 39.01
N LEU A 318 9.30 39.21 37.75
CA LEU A 318 9.76 40.49 37.20
C LEU A 318 9.52 40.58 35.68
N SER A 319 8.73 41.57 35.31
CA SER A 319 8.39 42.05 33.98
C SER A 319 9.56 42.72 33.26
N ARG A 320 9.74 42.46 31.96
CA ARG A 320 10.28 43.46 31.02
C ARG A 320 9.61 43.33 29.64
N GLN A 321 9.05 44.46 29.21
CA GLN A 321 8.52 44.74 27.88
C GLN A 321 9.66 45.04 26.87
N GLY A 322 9.33 44.90 25.58
CA GLY A 322 10.08 45.39 24.41
C GLY A 322 10.63 44.22 23.57
N SER A 323 10.34 44.03 22.29
CA SER A 323 9.84 44.95 21.27
C SER A 323 9.35 44.15 20.04
N ASN A 324 8.31 44.70 19.39
CA ASN A 324 7.73 44.29 18.12
C ASN A 324 8.74 43.99 17.02
N CYS A 325 8.51 42.90 16.28
CA CYS A 325 8.68 42.81 14.83
C CYS A 325 7.62 41.82 14.29
N GLN A 326 6.43 42.35 13.99
CA GLN A 326 5.47 41.71 13.09
C GLN A 326 6.04 41.77 11.68
N GLY A 327 6.09 40.61 11.02
CA GLY A 327 6.36 40.47 9.60
C GLY A 327 5.54 39.32 9.06
N SER A 328 4.22 39.52 8.97
CA SER A 328 3.34 38.66 8.17
C SER A 328 3.67 38.89 6.70
N VAL A 329 4.29 37.92 6.04
CA VAL A 329 4.36 37.92 4.58
C VAL A 329 3.05 37.34 4.06
N THR A 330 2.12 38.23 3.75
CA THR A 330 0.96 37.96 2.89
C THR A 330 1.51 37.67 1.48
N ILE A 331 1.30 36.46 0.97
CA ILE A 331 1.54 36.18 -0.45
C ILE A 331 0.21 36.41 -1.16
N ASP A 332 0.15 37.53 -1.89
CA ASP A 332 -0.92 37.82 -2.85
C ASP A 332 -0.92 36.74 -3.94
N ALA A 333 -1.84 35.79 -3.81
CA ALA A 333 -2.13 34.82 -4.86
C ALA A 333 -3.05 35.50 -5.89
N LYS A 334 -2.45 36.20 -6.87
CA LYS A 334 -3.17 36.49 -8.11
C LYS A 334 -3.35 35.19 -8.89
N VAL A 335 -4.61 34.79 -9.01
CA VAL A 335 -5.11 33.73 -9.87
C VAL A 335 -4.75 34.05 -11.33
N VAL A 336 -4.01 33.16 -11.98
CA VAL A 336 -3.88 33.12 -13.43
C VAL A 336 -4.24 31.71 -13.86
N ASP A 337 -5.32 31.60 -14.63
CA ASP A 337 -5.67 30.41 -15.40
C ASP A 337 -4.47 30.00 -16.26
N LEU A 338 -3.94 28.79 -16.02
CA LEU A 338 -2.88 28.21 -16.84
C LEU A 338 -3.37 26.91 -17.46
N CYS A 339 -4.33 27.06 -18.37
CA CYS A 339 -4.68 26.07 -19.37
C CYS A 339 -4.53 26.70 -20.76
N GLU A 340 -3.30 27.03 -21.19
CA GLU A 340 -2.93 27.16 -22.61
C GLU A 340 -1.41 27.36 -22.78
N GLY A 341 -0.86 26.85 -23.89
CA GLY A 341 0.52 27.11 -24.35
C GLY A 341 1.54 26.02 -24.02
N ALA A 342 1.74 25.08 -24.94
CA ALA A 342 2.92 24.21 -24.98
C ALA A 342 4.08 25.00 -25.63
N ASP A 343 4.77 25.81 -24.82
CA ASP A 343 6.05 26.42 -25.20
C ASP A 343 7.16 25.86 -24.30
N GLY A 344 8.33 25.63 -24.90
CA GLY A 344 9.39 24.72 -24.48
C GLY A 344 9.75 24.72 -22.99
N LEU A 345 9.80 23.50 -22.44
CA LEU A 345 10.27 23.24 -21.07
C LEU A 345 11.75 23.57 -20.92
N VAL A 346 12.14 24.05 -19.75
CA VAL A 346 13.56 24.33 -19.44
C VAL A 346 14.24 23.01 -19.03
N LYS A 347 15.50 22.80 -19.45
CA LYS A 347 16.30 21.59 -19.15
C LYS A 347 16.27 21.17 -17.66
N GLU A 348 16.17 22.13 -16.74
CA GLU A 348 16.06 21.90 -15.30
C GLU A 348 14.77 21.19 -14.88
N GLU A 349 13.64 21.47 -15.55
CA GLU A 349 12.33 20.87 -15.24
C GLU A 349 12.32 19.39 -15.67
N GLU A 350 12.89 19.08 -16.83
CA GLU A 350 13.03 17.70 -17.30
C GLU A 350 13.95 16.88 -16.41
N GLU A 351 15.07 17.46 -15.96
CA GLU A 351 16.00 16.82 -15.04
C GLU A 351 15.30 16.49 -13.70
N LEU A 352 14.50 17.42 -13.18
CA LEU A 352 13.76 17.19 -11.94
C LEU A 352 12.72 16.08 -12.09
N VAL A 353 11.95 16.07 -13.18
CA VAL A 353 10.99 14.98 -13.46
C VAL A 353 11.71 13.65 -13.54
N SER A 354 12.84 13.58 -14.23
CA SER A 354 13.67 12.36 -14.29
C SER A 354 14.12 11.87 -12.91
N ARG A 355 14.51 12.78 -12.00
CA ARG A 355 14.89 12.41 -10.62
C ARG A 355 13.70 11.94 -9.78
N LEU A 356 12.53 12.55 -9.96
CA LEU A 356 11.29 12.13 -9.29
C LEU A 356 10.80 10.78 -9.82
N GLU A 357 10.97 10.50 -11.11
CA GLU A 357 10.70 9.19 -11.72
C GLU A 357 11.64 8.10 -11.20
N GLU A 358 12.92 8.40 -10.98
CA GLU A 358 13.86 7.44 -10.36
C GLU A 358 13.40 7.03 -8.96
N TRP A 359 12.91 7.99 -8.16
CA TRP A 359 12.50 7.76 -6.78
C TRP A 359 11.11 7.14 -6.64
N PHE A 360 10.14 7.61 -7.41
CA PHE A 360 8.71 7.31 -7.20
C PHE A 360 8.03 6.68 -8.43
N GLY A 361 8.74 6.57 -9.55
CA GLY A 361 8.24 6.07 -10.83
C GLY A 361 8.29 4.56 -11.00
N GLY A 362 8.24 4.13 -12.26
CA GLY A 362 8.58 2.77 -12.68
C GLY A 362 7.46 1.73 -12.60
N TYR A 363 6.31 2.05 -12.01
CA TYR A 363 5.18 1.12 -11.95
C TYR A 363 4.57 0.86 -13.32
N SER A 364 4.35 -0.40 -13.65
CA SER A 364 3.59 -0.87 -14.81
C SER A 364 2.59 -1.93 -14.35
N PHE A 365 1.36 -1.84 -14.86
CA PHE A 365 0.25 -2.72 -14.46
C PHE A 365 -0.18 -3.68 -15.57
N ALA A 366 0.30 -3.46 -16.79
CA ALA A 366 0.06 -4.36 -17.91
C ALA A 366 1.23 -4.30 -18.91
N PRO A 367 1.51 -5.40 -19.64
CA PRO A 367 2.44 -5.37 -20.76
C PRO A 367 2.05 -4.29 -21.77
N GLY A 368 3.01 -3.49 -22.22
CA GLY A 368 2.76 -2.40 -23.16
C GLY A 368 2.06 -1.16 -22.57
N SER A 369 1.66 -1.17 -21.29
CA SER A 369 1.13 0.02 -20.62
C SER A 369 2.21 1.06 -20.33
N GLN A 370 1.81 2.33 -20.27
CA GLN A 370 2.71 3.39 -19.84
C GLN A 370 3.12 3.21 -18.39
N ARG A 371 4.39 3.46 -18.08
CA ARG A 371 4.86 3.50 -16.70
C ARG A 371 4.32 4.74 -16.00
N VAL A 372 3.97 4.57 -14.72
CA VAL A 372 3.40 5.63 -13.90
C VAL A 372 4.19 5.85 -12.62
N VAL A 373 4.08 7.08 -12.12
CA VAL A 373 4.62 7.55 -10.85
C VAL A 373 3.56 7.43 -9.77
N HIS A 374 3.98 6.97 -8.58
CA HIS A 374 3.12 6.83 -7.42
C HIS A 374 2.63 8.21 -6.93
N PRO A 375 1.32 8.52 -7.05
CA PRO A 375 0.80 9.87 -6.80
C PRO A 375 1.08 10.38 -5.39
N TRP A 376 0.91 9.51 -4.40
CA TRP A 376 1.05 9.91 -2.99
C TRP A 376 2.49 10.29 -2.63
N SER A 377 3.47 9.50 -3.09
CA SER A 377 4.87 9.81 -2.83
C SER A 377 5.31 11.07 -3.56
N PHE A 378 4.91 11.21 -4.83
CA PHE A 378 5.18 12.39 -5.63
C PHE A 378 4.62 13.66 -5.00
N LEU A 379 3.32 13.69 -4.68
CA LEU A 379 2.68 14.87 -4.09
C LEU A 379 3.24 15.21 -2.70
N ASN A 380 3.65 14.20 -1.91
CA ASN A 380 4.33 14.45 -0.64
C ASN A 380 5.70 15.08 -0.84
N ALA A 381 6.46 14.63 -1.83
CA ALA A 381 7.76 15.20 -2.14
C ALA A 381 7.62 16.69 -2.52
N LEU A 382 6.64 17.02 -3.37
CA LEU A 382 6.34 18.41 -3.74
C LEU A 382 5.91 19.25 -2.55
N LYS A 383 4.89 18.81 -1.79
CA LYS A 383 4.37 19.60 -0.65
C LYS A 383 5.42 19.83 0.43
N ARG A 384 6.31 18.86 0.66
CA ARG A 384 7.30 18.90 1.74
C ARG A 384 8.66 19.45 1.28
N GLY A 385 8.84 19.70 -0.02
CA GLY A 385 10.15 20.07 -0.56
C GLY A 385 11.23 19.06 -0.18
N SER A 386 10.94 17.75 -0.19
CA SER A 386 11.98 16.75 0.06
C SER A 386 11.72 15.40 -0.62
N ILE A 387 12.75 14.88 -1.28
CA ILE A 387 12.77 13.55 -1.86
C ILE A 387 13.26 12.58 -0.79
N ARG A 388 12.31 11.77 -0.29
CA ARG A 388 12.50 10.74 0.73
C ARG A 388 11.35 9.74 0.64
N PRO A 389 11.40 8.63 1.38
CA PRO A 389 10.30 7.66 1.37
C PRO A 389 9.00 8.17 2.03
N TYR A 390 7.89 7.86 1.37
CA TYR A 390 6.48 8.18 1.67
C TYR A 390 5.53 7.00 1.42
N TRP A 391 5.97 5.96 0.71
CA TRP A 391 5.20 4.79 0.29
C TRP A 391 4.70 3.94 1.47
N LEU A 392 5.57 3.66 2.45
CA LEU A 392 5.25 2.73 3.53
C LEU A 392 4.19 3.32 4.48
N ASP A 393 3.07 2.61 4.62
CA ASP A 393 2.03 2.90 5.61
C ASP A 393 1.89 1.76 6.63
N PHE A 394 1.07 1.97 7.67
CA PHE A 394 0.89 1.01 8.75
C PHE A 394 0.38 -0.34 8.24
N THR A 395 -0.57 -0.33 7.31
CA THR A 395 -1.19 -1.56 6.81
C THR A 395 -0.20 -2.32 5.93
N THR A 396 0.49 -1.66 4.99
CA THR A 396 1.58 -2.23 4.16
C THR A 396 2.70 -2.79 5.01
N ALA A 397 3.12 -2.05 6.05
CA ALA A 397 4.09 -2.55 7.03
C ALA A 397 3.59 -3.82 7.71
N SER A 398 2.30 -3.92 8.04
CA SER A 398 1.74 -5.14 8.61
C SER A 398 1.81 -6.33 7.63
N TYR A 399 1.42 -6.16 6.35
CA TYR A 399 1.49 -7.27 5.36
C TYR A 399 2.92 -7.73 5.18
N LEU A 400 3.83 -6.78 4.98
CA LEU A 400 5.24 -7.09 4.83
C LEU A 400 5.79 -7.80 6.08
N ALA A 401 5.34 -7.47 7.28
CA ALA A 401 5.80 -8.13 8.52
C ALA A 401 5.57 -9.63 8.43
N GLN A 402 4.40 -10.01 7.95
CA GLN A 402 3.98 -11.40 7.86
C GLN A 402 4.66 -12.12 6.69
N THR A 403 4.74 -11.45 5.53
CA THR A 403 5.46 -11.97 4.35
C THR A 403 6.94 -12.21 4.66
N VAL A 404 7.58 -11.29 5.39
CA VAL A 404 8.97 -11.43 5.84
C VAL A 404 9.12 -12.46 6.97
N ARG A 405 8.08 -12.70 7.79
CA ARG A 405 8.06 -13.79 8.80
C ARG A 405 8.02 -15.19 8.19
N CYS A 406 7.48 -15.35 6.99
CA CYS A 406 7.61 -16.60 6.22
C CYS A 406 9.08 -16.83 5.78
N ARG A 407 9.92 -15.78 5.84
CA ARG A 407 11.38 -15.73 5.73
C ARG A 407 12.04 -16.51 4.55
N SER A 408 11.27 -17.02 3.59
CA SER A 408 11.76 -17.73 2.38
C SER A 408 12.21 -16.80 1.24
N ILE A 409 12.12 -15.49 1.41
CA ILE A 409 12.33 -14.51 0.32
C ILE A 409 13.78 -14.06 0.27
N ARG A 410 14.43 -14.26 -0.88
CA ARG A 410 15.75 -13.70 -1.19
C ARG A 410 15.59 -12.36 -1.91
N LEU A 411 15.96 -11.27 -1.25
CA LEU A 411 15.80 -9.90 -1.76
C LEU A 411 16.54 -9.65 -3.08
N ALA A 412 17.65 -10.37 -3.30
CA ALA A 412 18.45 -10.30 -4.52
C ALA A 412 17.74 -10.94 -5.73
N GLU A 413 16.83 -11.90 -5.51
CA GLU A 413 16.10 -12.60 -6.57
C GLU A 413 14.78 -11.91 -6.93
N LEU A 414 14.35 -10.93 -6.14
CA LEU A 414 13.11 -10.19 -6.38
C LEU A 414 13.19 -9.25 -7.58
N ASP A 415 14.40 -8.83 -7.99
CA ASP A 415 14.62 -8.06 -9.20
C ASP A 415 14.91 -9.03 -10.35
N ASN A 416 13.99 -9.10 -11.32
CA ASN A 416 13.94 -10.08 -12.43
C ASN A 416 13.31 -11.44 -12.07
N MET A 417 12.30 -11.41 -11.20
CA MET A 417 11.57 -12.61 -10.84
C MET A 417 10.57 -13.00 -11.93
N ARG A 418 10.64 -14.24 -12.43
CA ARG A 418 9.69 -14.78 -13.40
C ARG A 418 8.45 -15.34 -12.73
N THR A 419 7.27 -15.02 -13.25
CA THR A 419 5.98 -15.58 -12.80
C THR A 419 5.04 -15.77 -13.97
N ASP A 420 4.17 -16.77 -13.89
CA ASP A 420 3.11 -16.99 -14.87
C ASP A 420 1.89 -16.08 -14.64
N THR A 421 1.01 -16.00 -15.64
CA THR A 421 -0.24 -15.20 -15.57
C THR A 421 -1.23 -15.68 -14.52
N GLN A 422 -1.32 -16.98 -14.27
CA GLN A 422 -2.23 -17.52 -13.28
C GLN A 422 -1.78 -17.10 -11.87
N SER A 423 -0.49 -17.04 -11.60
CA SER A 423 0.05 -16.56 -10.32
C SER A 423 -0.17 -15.05 -10.11
N LEU A 424 -0.29 -14.26 -11.19
CA LEU A 424 -0.73 -12.87 -11.15
C LEU A 424 -2.26 -12.66 -11.21
N ARG A 425 -3.08 -13.72 -11.33
CA ARG A 425 -4.56 -13.61 -11.43
C ARG A 425 -5.31 -14.43 -10.37
N THR A 426 -4.73 -15.53 -9.91
CA THR A 426 -5.32 -16.51 -8.98
C THR A 426 -4.83 -16.20 -7.58
N PHE A 427 -5.59 -15.35 -6.92
CA PHE A 427 -5.18 -14.71 -5.68
C PHE A 427 -5.94 -15.19 -4.43
N GLY A 428 -7.07 -15.92 -4.56
CA GLY A 428 -7.85 -16.34 -3.39
C GLY A 428 -7.18 -17.38 -2.49
N ALA A 429 -6.12 -18.02 -2.98
CA ALA A 429 -5.25 -18.89 -2.18
C ALA A 429 -4.04 -18.15 -1.61
N VAL A 430 -3.91 -16.82 -1.72
CA VAL A 430 -2.66 -16.08 -1.45
C VAL A 430 -2.06 -16.40 -0.08
N TRP A 431 -2.83 -16.32 1.01
CA TRP A 431 -2.27 -16.70 2.32
C TRP A 431 -2.08 -18.18 2.45
N GLN A 432 -2.97 -19.00 1.91
CA GLN A 432 -2.76 -20.44 1.88
C GLN A 432 -1.50 -20.81 1.08
N ARG A 433 -1.12 -20.07 0.04
CA ARG A 433 0.04 -20.30 -0.83
C ARG A 433 1.31 -19.71 -0.21
N VAL A 434 1.28 -18.49 0.31
CA VAL A 434 2.36 -17.88 1.12
C VAL A 434 2.70 -18.79 2.29
N LEU A 435 1.69 -19.30 2.99
CA LEU A 435 1.87 -20.19 4.11
C LEU A 435 2.29 -21.61 3.66
N MET A 436 1.62 -22.23 2.70
CA MET A 436 1.90 -23.63 2.33
C MET A 436 3.13 -23.82 1.45
N THR A 437 3.46 -22.84 0.62
CA THR A 437 4.51 -22.92 -0.41
C THR A 437 5.63 -21.89 -0.24
N GLY A 438 5.44 -20.86 0.60
CA GLY A 438 6.43 -19.78 0.76
C GLY A 438 6.49 -18.79 -0.40
N ASP A 439 5.60 -18.94 -1.39
CA ASP A 439 5.47 -18.06 -2.55
C ASP A 439 4.75 -16.75 -2.16
N ALA A 440 5.53 -15.68 -2.07
CA ALA A 440 5.08 -14.34 -1.71
C ALA A 440 4.91 -13.38 -2.89
N VAL A 441 5.16 -13.84 -4.12
CA VAL A 441 5.32 -12.98 -5.29
C VAL A 441 4.06 -12.18 -5.56
N GLY A 442 2.90 -12.84 -5.54
CA GLY A 442 1.60 -12.19 -5.73
C GLY A 442 1.32 -11.12 -4.67
N VAL A 443 1.68 -11.36 -3.40
CA VAL A 443 1.52 -10.37 -2.31
C VAL A 443 2.41 -9.16 -2.56
N LEU A 444 3.67 -9.40 -2.90
CA LEU A 444 4.64 -8.34 -3.16
C LEU A 444 4.21 -7.49 -4.37
N TYR A 445 3.66 -8.08 -5.42
CA TYR A 445 3.08 -7.35 -6.55
C TYR A 445 1.86 -6.50 -6.14
N GLN A 446 0.86 -7.09 -5.48
CA GLN A 446 -0.39 -6.39 -5.11
C GLN A 446 -0.17 -5.24 -4.12
N THR A 447 0.72 -5.45 -3.15
CA THR A 447 1.08 -4.40 -2.19
C THR A 447 1.90 -3.27 -2.82
N GLY A 448 2.37 -3.45 -4.06
CA GLY A 448 3.18 -2.48 -4.79
C GLY A 448 4.67 -2.54 -4.44
N CYS A 449 5.14 -3.65 -3.85
CA CYS A 449 6.56 -3.94 -3.63
C CYS A 449 7.26 -4.32 -4.93
N LEU A 450 6.54 -5.03 -5.81
CA LEU A 450 6.98 -5.42 -7.15
C LEU A 450 6.04 -4.85 -8.21
N THR A 451 6.56 -4.73 -9.42
CA THR A 451 5.81 -4.28 -10.60
C THR A 451 6.28 -5.02 -11.84
N LEU A 452 5.52 -4.93 -12.94
CA LEU A 452 5.90 -5.52 -14.21
C LEU A 452 7.11 -4.78 -14.82
N LYS A 453 8.15 -5.54 -15.13
CA LYS A 453 9.35 -5.06 -15.83
C LYS A 453 9.24 -5.36 -17.31
N GLU A 454 9.03 -6.62 -17.64
CA GLU A 454 8.96 -7.14 -19.00
C GLU A 454 7.91 -8.25 -19.11
N CYS A 455 7.50 -8.56 -20.35
CA CYS A 455 6.59 -9.65 -20.65
C CYS A 455 7.15 -10.43 -21.84
N GLU A 456 7.36 -11.72 -21.68
CA GLU A 456 7.70 -12.61 -22.79
C GLU A 456 6.40 -13.12 -23.40
N LEU A 457 5.93 -12.43 -24.46
CA LEU A 457 4.66 -12.70 -25.15
C LEU A 457 4.50 -14.16 -25.61
N ASN A 458 5.62 -14.84 -25.88
CA ASN A 458 5.63 -16.21 -26.42
C ASN A 458 5.35 -17.29 -25.36
N CYS A 459 5.58 -17.00 -24.07
CA CYS A 459 5.54 -18.00 -22.99
C CYS A 459 4.50 -17.68 -21.89
N ASN A 460 3.77 -16.57 -22.01
CA ASN A 460 2.82 -16.10 -20.98
C ASN A 460 3.47 -15.90 -19.59
N GLU A 461 4.77 -15.58 -19.60
CA GLU A 461 5.60 -15.29 -18.44
C GLU A 461 5.82 -13.78 -18.30
N TYR A 462 5.75 -13.31 -17.06
CA TYR A 462 6.05 -11.95 -16.67
C TYR A 462 7.35 -11.89 -15.87
N VAL A 463 8.10 -10.83 -16.10
CA VAL A 463 9.25 -10.47 -15.27
C VAL A 463 8.83 -9.37 -14.32
N LEU A 464 8.99 -9.61 -13.03
CA LEU A 464 8.74 -8.66 -11.95
C LEU A 464 10.04 -8.11 -11.38
N GLY A 465 9.95 -6.90 -10.83
CA GLY A 465 11.06 -6.27 -10.12
C GLY A 465 10.59 -5.09 -9.29
N TYR A 466 11.51 -4.45 -8.56
CA TYR A 466 11.19 -3.28 -7.75
C TYR A 466 10.73 -2.13 -8.66
N PRO A 467 9.65 -1.41 -8.34
CA PRO A 467 9.19 -0.30 -9.18
C PRO A 467 10.19 0.84 -9.21
N ASN A 468 10.73 1.20 -8.05
CA ASN A 468 11.61 2.35 -7.86
C ASN A 468 12.48 2.21 -6.61
N ARG A 469 13.35 3.19 -6.41
CA ARG A 469 14.26 3.29 -5.28
C ARG A 469 13.55 3.39 -3.94
N GLU A 470 12.46 4.16 -3.85
CA GLU A 470 11.70 4.32 -2.61
C GLU A 470 11.24 2.97 -2.04
N VAL A 471 10.57 2.16 -2.86
CA VAL A 471 10.03 0.87 -2.45
C VAL A 471 11.15 -0.11 -2.09
N LYS A 472 12.21 -0.15 -2.90
CA LYS A 472 13.39 -1.00 -2.65
C LYS A 472 13.98 -0.67 -1.27
N GLU A 473 14.26 0.60 -0.99
CA GLU A 473 14.83 1.04 0.28
C GLU A 473 13.92 0.77 1.49
N GLU A 474 12.61 0.96 1.35
CA GLU A 474 11.67 0.73 2.46
C GLU A 474 11.49 -0.76 2.76
N LEU A 475 11.36 -1.62 1.75
CA LEU A 475 11.29 -3.07 1.96
C LEU A 475 12.56 -3.59 2.66
N PHE A 476 13.71 -3.04 2.26
CA PHE A 476 15.01 -3.35 2.83
C PHE A 476 15.12 -2.99 4.30
N LYS A 477 14.83 -1.73 4.66
CA LYS A 477 14.78 -1.29 6.06
C LYS A 477 13.78 -2.12 6.87
N PHE A 478 12.68 -2.51 6.24
CA PHE A 478 11.64 -3.29 6.85
C PHE A 478 12.12 -4.72 7.20
N VAL A 479 12.79 -5.42 6.27
CA VAL A 479 13.37 -6.75 6.51
C VAL A 479 14.39 -6.71 7.65
N LEU A 480 15.25 -5.68 7.68
CA LEU A 480 16.24 -5.47 8.75
C LEU A 480 15.64 -5.28 10.13
N LYS A 481 14.57 -4.48 10.21
CA LYS A 481 13.85 -4.24 11.46
C LYS A 481 13.37 -5.55 12.06
N HIS A 482 12.85 -6.45 11.21
CA HIS A 482 12.37 -7.76 11.61
C HIS A 482 13.49 -8.76 11.85
N ALA A 483 14.67 -8.55 11.26
CA ALA A 483 15.93 -9.24 11.58
C ALA A 483 16.54 -8.81 12.93
N GLY A 484 15.96 -7.82 13.63
CA GLY A 484 16.41 -7.38 14.95
C GLY A 484 17.23 -6.09 14.98
N HIS A 485 17.35 -5.36 13.86
CA HIS A 485 18.10 -4.11 13.80
C HIS A 485 17.21 -2.88 13.74
N ARG A 486 17.37 -1.95 14.68
CA ARG A 486 16.58 -0.70 14.71
C ARG A 486 17.32 0.52 14.15
N HIS A 487 18.65 0.46 13.93
CA HIS A 487 19.48 1.63 13.60
C HIS A 487 20.66 1.30 12.65
N LEU A 488 20.45 1.30 11.34
CA LEU A 488 21.47 0.87 10.35
C LEU A 488 22.04 1.99 9.48
N THR A 489 21.39 3.16 9.46
CA THR A 489 21.82 4.28 8.62
C THR A 489 23.22 4.77 8.99
N PHE A 490 23.51 4.90 10.29
CA PHE A 490 24.83 5.36 10.74
C PHE A 490 25.96 4.36 10.46
N PRO A 491 25.83 3.06 10.82
CA PRO A 491 26.84 2.07 10.44
C PRO A 491 27.11 2.00 8.93
N ALA A 492 26.08 2.07 8.09
CA ALA A 492 26.26 2.01 6.64
C ALA A 492 26.99 3.24 6.07
N MET A 493 26.70 4.45 6.59
CA MET A 493 27.43 5.67 6.21
C MET A 493 28.90 5.62 6.62
N ASP A 494 29.21 5.12 7.82
CA ASP A 494 30.59 4.99 8.29
C ASP A 494 31.39 3.97 7.45
N LEU A 495 30.74 2.87 7.06
CA LEU A 495 31.33 1.89 6.15
C LEU A 495 31.63 2.50 4.78
N ARG A 496 30.68 3.25 4.22
CA ARG A 496 30.86 3.93 2.92
C ARG A 496 31.98 4.97 2.99
N HIS A 497 32.00 5.78 4.04
CA HIS A 497 33.05 6.77 4.26
C HIS A 497 34.43 6.09 4.32
N SER A 498 34.53 4.94 5.00
CA SER A 498 35.78 4.18 5.08
C SER A 498 36.26 3.69 3.70
N LEU A 499 35.35 3.17 2.88
CA LEU A 499 35.64 2.77 1.50
C LEU A 499 36.11 3.95 0.64
N GLN A 500 35.39 5.07 0.70
CA GLN A 500 35.70 6.27 -0.08
C GLN A 500 37.04 6.91 0.31
N HIS A 501 37.58 6.63 1.50
CA HIS A 501 38.89 7.14 1.94
C HIS A 501 40.03 6.13 1.83
N GLY A 502 39.79 4.94 1.28
CA GLY A 502 40.83 3.91 1.20
C GLY A 502 41.10 3.18 2.52
N ASP A 503 40.30 3.41 3.57
CA ASP A 503 40.54 2.87 4.92
C ASP A 503 39.93 1.47 5.06
N ALA A 504 40.64 0.49 4.51
CA ALA A 504 40.25 -0.91 4.50
C ALA A 504 40.14 -1.52 5.92
N VAL A 505 40.99 -1.05 6.85
CA VAL A 505 41.01 -1.53 8.24
C VAL A 505 39.75 -1.08 8.97
N ARG A 506 39.43 0.21 8.88
CA ARG A 506 38.20 0.74 9.49
C ARG A 506 36.95 0.14 8.86
N PHE A 507 36.95 -0.04 7.54
CA PHE A 507 35.85 -0.70 6.84
C PHE A 507 35.60 -2.11 7.38
N ILE A 508 36.61 -2.99 7.42
CA ILE A 508 36.40 -4.39 7.81
C ILE A 508 36.07 -4.54 9.31
N GLN A 509 36.58 -3.63 10.16
CA GLN A 509 36.21 -3.56 11.57
C GLN A 509 34.76 -3.14 11.76
N GLY A 510 34.33 -2.06 11.09
CA GLY A 510 32.93 -1.64 11.09
C GLY A 510 32.01 -2.73 10.54
N PHE A 511 32.45 -3.42 9.49
CA PHE A 511 31.64 -4.46 8.85
C PHE A 511 31.52 -5.69 9.76
N LYS A 512 32.59 -6.07 10.47
CA LYS A 512 32.53 -7.10 11.52
C LYS A 512 31.57 -6.71 12.64
N GLN A 513 31.60 -5.48 13.13
CA GLN A 513 30.68 -5.01 14.18
C GLN A 513 29.23 -5.04 13.70
N PHE A 514 29.00 -4.58 12.48
CA PHE A 514 27.70 -4.63 11.82
C PHE A 514 27.16 -6.08 11.77
N MET A 515 27.95 -7.00 11.20
CA MET A 515 27.54 -8.41 11.06
C MET A 515 27.35 -9.10 12.41
N GLY A 516 28.18 -8.78 13.41
CA GLY A 516 28.07 -9.31 14.77
C GLY A 516 26.85 -8.82 15.55
N SER A 517 26.22 -7.71 15.11
CA SER A 517 25.00 -7.18 15.73
C SER A 517 23.72 -7.91 15.28
N ILE A 518 23.81 -8.78 14.27
CA ILE A 518 22.65 -9.51 13.72
C ILE A 518 22.24 -10.62 14.66
N ARG A 519 20.98 -10.57 15.12
CA ARG A 519 20.41 -11.61 15.99
C ARG A 519 19.95 -12.79 15.13
N TYR A 520 20.79 -13.81 15.06
CA TYR A 520 20.41 -15.12 14.54
C TYR A 520 19.69 -15.90 15.64
N THR A 521 18.44 -16.29 15.42
CA THR A 521 17.68 -17.09 16.39
C THR A 521 18.14 -18.54 16.32
N ASN A 522 18.83 -19.01 17.37
CA ASN A 522 19.16 -20.42 17.57
C ASN A 522 17.98 -21.25 18.15
N HIS A 523 16.78 -20.66 18.27
CA HIS A 523 15.63 -21.37 18.82
C HIS A 523 14.84 -22.01 17.69
N PRO A 524 14.85 -23.36 17.56
CA PRO A 524 13.78 -24.04 16.85
C PRO A 524 12.51 -23.77 17.65
N TYR A 525 11.51 -23.14 17.05
CA TYR A 525 10.20 -23.10 17.69
C TYR A 525 9.63 -24.52 17.65
N PRO A 526 9.46 -25.20 18.79
CA PRO A 526 8.84 -26.53 18.78
C PRO A 526 7.43 -26.36 18.21
N ASN A 527 7.07 -27.13 17.19
CA ASN A 527 5.75 -27.16 16.53
C ASN A 527 5.43 -26.06 15.51
N HIS A 528 6.40 -25.32 14.97
CA HIS A 528 6.10 -24.41 13.85
C HIS A 528 5.87 -25.18 12.53
N PRO A 529 4.70 -25.07 11.86
CA PRO A 529 4.30 -25.91 10.73
C PRO A 529 4.92 -25.52 9.38
N TYR A 530 5.87 -24.58 9.38
CA TYR A 530 6.54 -24.07 8.19
C TYR A 530 8.03 -24.36 8.27
N PRO A 531 8.68 -24.70 7.14
CA PRO A 531 10.14 -24.78 7.11
C PRO A 531 10.67 -23.41 7.54
N GLU A 532 11.29 -23.35 8.73
CA GLU A 532 12.00 -22.15 9.14
C GLU A 532 12.99 -21.81 8.02
N PRO A 533 13.14 -20.54 7.64
CA PRO A 533 14.23 -20.23 6.73
C PRO A 533 15.51 -20.72 7.38
N THR A 534 16.39 -21.25 6.56
CA THR A 534 17.74 -21.41 7.07
C THR A 534 18.23 -20.01 7.35
N ASP A 535 18.72 -19.86 8.56
CA ASP A 535 19.43 -18.75 9.14
C ASP A 535 20.50 -18.15 8.15
N ALA A 536 20.86 -18.89 7.08
CA ALA A 536 21.59 -18.49 5.88
C ALA A 536 20.87 -17.47 4.96
N ILE A 537 19.57 -17.60 4.69
CA ILE A 537 18.81 -16.63 3.84
C ILE A 537 18.80 -15.25 4.49
N LEU A 538 18.66 -15.20 5.81
CA LEU A 538 18.74 -13.94 6.56
C LEU A 538 20.12 -13.29 6.39
N PHE A 539 21.18 -14.09 6.45
CA PHE A 539 22.54 -13.63 6.24
C PHE A 539 22.74 -13.09 4.81
N GLU A 540 22.26 -13.82 3.80
CA GLU A 540 22.32 -13.40 2.39
C GLU A 540 21.57 -12.07 2.17
N ASN A 541 20.35 -11.94 2.70
CA ASN A 541 19.57 -10.71 2.62
C ASN A 541 20.29 -9.54 3.29
N VAL A 542 20.89 -9.74 4.46
CA VAL A 542 21.65 -8.68 5.14
C VAL A 542 22.89 -8.29 4.35
N LEU A 543 23.63 -9.24 3.79
CA LEU A 543 24.79 -8.95 2.96
C LEU A 543 24.42 -8.17 1.69
N PHE A 544 23.43 -8.65 0.96
CA PHE A 544 22.90 -7.98 -0.23
C PHE A 544 22.51 -6.55 0.08
N LEU A 545 21.85 -6.36 1.21
CA LEU A 545 21.38 -5.06 1.66
C LEU A 545 22.48 -4.09 2.10
N VAL A 546 23.52 -4.58 2.76
CA VAL A 546 24.71 -3.75 3.02
C VAL A 546 25.30 -3.28 1.71
N CYS A 547 25.42 -4.17 0.72
CA CYS A 547 25.92 -3.79 -0.60
C CYS A 547 25.05 -2.68 -1.20
N GLU A 548 23.74 -2.86 -1.22
CA GLU A 548 22.80 -1.85 -1.74
C GLU A 548 22.89 -0.51 -1.00
N LEU A 549 22.99 -0.54 0.34
CA LEU A 549 23.15 0.67 1.16
C LEU A 549 24.52 1.34 1.01
N LEU A 550 25.53 0.66 0.48
CA LEU A 550 26.85 1.25 0.24
C LEU A 550 26.95 1.90 -1.14
N GLN A 551 26.06 1.59 -2.07
CA GLN A 551 26.09 2.13 -3.43
C GLN A 551 25.67 3.62 -3.49
N ASP A 552 26.34 4.38 -4.35
CA ASP A 552 26.00 5.73 -4.78
C ASP A 552 26.70 6.07 -6.10
N GLU A 553 26.63 7.34 -6.53
CA GLU A 553 27.28 7.80 -7.76
C GLU A 553 28.79 7.53 -7.79
N ARG A 554 29.44 7.50 -6.62
CA ARG A 554 30.88 7.26 -6.50
C ARG A 554 31.22 5.80 -6.23
N THR A 555 30.30 5.04 -5.64
CA THR A 555 30.52 3.69 -5.09
C THR A 555 29.63 2.69 -5.81
N LYS A 556 30.22 1.80 -6.61
CA LYS A 556 29.53 0.74 -7.34
C LYS A 556 29.95 -0.61 -6.79
N ILE A 557 28.99 -1.51 -6.58
CA ILE A 557 29.25 -2.82 -6.00
C ILE A 557 28.75 -3.92 -6.93
N GLN A 558 29.60 -4.89 -7.19
CA GLN A 558 29.23 -6.16 -7.80
C GLN A 558 29.41 -7.26 -6.77
N SER A 559 28.44 -8.15 -6.65
CA SER A 559 28.48 -9.21 -5.64
C SER A 559 28.07 -10.56 -6.21
N SER A 560 28.77 -11.62 -5.81
CA SER A 560 28.38 -13.01 -6.02
C SER A 560 28.21 -13.66 -4.64
N ILE A 561 26.95 -13.92 -4.26
CA ILE A 561 26.59 -14.47 -2.94
C ILE A 561 26.14 -15.92 -3.13
N ASN A 562 26.88 -16.86 -2.55
CA ASN A 562 26.57 -18.28 -2.53
C ASN A 562 26.62 -18.83 -1.09
N ILE A 563 25.98 -19.97 -0.84
CA ILE A 563 25.95 -20.58 0.49
C ILE A 563 27.39 -20.87 0.98
N GLY A 564 27.80 -20.16 2.03
CA GLY A 564 29.13 -20.31 2.64
C GLY A 564 30.28 -19.59 1.93
N HIS A 565 29.97 -18.81 0.87
CA HIS A 565 30.95 -18.02 0.16
C HIS A 565 30.37 -16.76 -0.49
N THR A 566 30.99 -15.62 -0.24
CA THR A 566 30.59 -14.35 -0.86
C THR A 566 31.80 -13.63 -1.42
N GLU A 567 31.70 -13.16 -2.65
CA GLU A 567 32.67 -12.25 -3.25
C GLU A 567 32.00 -10.90 -3.50
N LEU A 568 32.63 -9.82 -3.05
CA LEU A 568 32.22 -8.45 -3.33
C LEU A 568 33.36 -7.76 -4.05
N CYS A 569 33.02 -7.07 -5.12
CA CYS A 569 33.85 -6.03 -5.68
C CYS A 569 33.22 -4.68 -5.44
N ILE A 570 34.02 -3.73 -4.95
CA ILE A 570 33.59 -2.36 -4.73
C ILE A 570 34.53 -1.43 -5.47
N GLN A 571 34.01 -0.74 -6.47
CA GLN A 571 34.68 0.38 -7.12
C GLN A 571 34.21 1.66 -6.43
N THR A 572 35.13 2.46 -5.91
CA THR A 572 34.77 3.73 -5.27
C THR A 572 35.76 4.84 -5.57
N SER A 573 35.35 6.08 -5.40
CA SER A 573 36.22 7.25 -5.51
C SER A 573 35.99 8.23 -4.36
N ASN A 574 37.07 8.89 -3.94
CA ASN A 574 37.01 9.94 -2.94
C ASN A 574 36.56 11.28 -3.56
N THR A 575 36.38 12.31 -2.73
CA THR A 575 36.03 13.68 -3.19
C THR A 575 37.09 14.32 -4.09
N THR A 576 38.34 13.84 -4.06
CA THR A 576 39.45 14.35 -4.87
C THR A 576 39.65 13.55 -6.17
N GLY A 577 38.74 12.61 -6.50
CA GLY A 577 38.79 11.80 -7.73
C GLY A 577 39.72 10.59 -7.68
N ARG A 578 40.34 10.27 -6.54
CA ARG A 578 41.18 9.09 -6.36
C ARG A 578 40.32 7.83 -6.35
N LYS A 579 40.65 6.85 -7.18
CA LYS A 579 39.87 5.61 -7.39
C LYS A 579 40.43 4.44 -6.56
N TYR A 580 39.54 3.67 -5.97
CA TYR A 580 39.83 2.47 -5.18
C TYR A 580 39.03 1.29 -5.71
N LEU A 581 39.64 0.12 -5.72
CA LEU A 581 39.01 -1.16 -6.07
C LEU A 581 39.18 -2.12 -4.89
N TYR A 582 38.10 -2.44 -4.19
CA TYR A 582 38.11 -3.42 -3.12
C TYR A 582 37.64 -4.78 -3.65
N LEU A 583 38.44 -5.82 -3.43
CA LEU A 583 38.06 -7.21 -3.68
C LEU A 583 37.92 -7.91 -2.33
N ILE A 584 36.70 -8.21 -1.92
CA ILE A 584 36.39 -8.75 -0.60
C ILE A 584 35.84 -10.16 -0.76
N GLY A 585 36.55 -11.14 -0.17
CA GLY A 585 36.16 -12.54 -0.18
C GLY A 585 35.78 -12.96 1.24
N LEU A 586 34.59 -13.51 1.40
CA LEU A 586 34.09 -14.03 2.67
C LEU A 586 33.90 -15.56 2.54
N SER A 587 34.70 -16.34 3.26
CA SER A 587 34.64 -17.82 3.24
C SER A 587 34.76 -18.42 4.64
N ARG A 588 34.84 -19.75 4.76
CA ARG A 588 35.18 -20.43 6.02
C ARG A 588 36.55 -20.02 6.56
N THR A 589 37.55 -19.82 5.70
CA THR A 589 38.90 -19.41 6.10
C THR A 589 39.38 -18.18 5.31
N VAL A 590 40.38 -17.48 5.83
CA VAL A 590 40.98 -16.33 5.14
C VAL A 590 41.72 -16.79 3.87
N SER A 591 42.50 -17.86 3.97
CA SER A 591 43.30 -18.39 2.84
C SER A 591 42.42 -18.83 1.66
N THR A 592 41.31 -19.51 1.93
CA THR A 592 40.35 -19.89 0.87
C THR A 592 39.72 -18.69 0.19
N SER A 593 39.48 -17.60 0.94
CA SER A 593 38.91 -16.37 0.37
C SER A 593 39.89 -15.70 -0.59
N LEU A 594 41.16 -15.58 -0.19
CA LEU A 594 42.19 -14.97 -1.03
C LEU A 594 42.44 -15.77 -2.33
N LEU A 595 42.50 -17.10 -2.24
CA LEU A 595 42.71 -17.96 -3.40
C LEU A 595 41.58 -17.82 -4.43
N ARG A 596 40.33 -17.68 -3.97
CA ARG A 596 39.18 -17.49 -4.86
C ARG A 596 39.16 -16.12 -5.51
N LEU A 597 39.48 -15.06 -4.77
CA LEU A 597 39.60 -13.72 -5.34
C LEU A 597 40.64 -13.65 -6.46
N GLN A 598 41.73 -14.43 -6.37
CA GLN A 598 42.74 -14.53 -7.43
C GLN A 598 42.23 -15.20 -8.71
N GLN A 599 41.20 -16.04 -8.58
CA GLN A 599 40.56 -16.79 -9.68
C GLN A 599 39.22 -16.18 -10.10
N SER A 600 38.83 -15.06 -9.48
CA SER A 600 37.50 -14.50 -9.64
C SER A 600 37.32 -13.96 -11.07
N PRO A 601 36.17 -14.25 -11.71
CA PRO A 601 35.90 -13.87 -13.11
C PRO A 601 35.68 -12.37 -13.29
N PHE A 602 35.68 -11.60 -12.21
CA PHE A 602 35.58 -10.17 -12.29
C PHE A 602 36.83 -9.58 -12.98
N ALA A 603 36.74 -9.36 -14.29
CA ALA A 603 37.77 -8.73 -15.09
C ALA A 603 37.87 -7.24 -14.74
N TYR A 604 38.94 -6.82 -14.05
CA TYR A 604 39.15 -5.42 -13.68
C TYR A 604 40.30 -4.79 -14.45
N ASP A 605 40.05 -3.56 -14.92
CA ASP A 605 41.11 -2.64 -15.31
C ASP A 605 41.73 -2.01 -14.05
N ALA A 606 42.63 -2.78 -13.43
CA ALA A 606 43.31 -2.40 -12.19
C ALA A 606 44.31 -1.24 -12.37
N HIS A 607 44.65 -0.86 -13.61
CA HIS A 607 45.69 0.14 -13.89
C HIS A 607 45.36 1.53 -13.31
N ASP A 608 44.07 1.84 -13.19
CA ASP A 608 43.55 3.12 -12.74
C ASP A 608 43.16 3.18 -11.25
N HIS A 609 43.32 2.07 -10.52
CA HIS A 609 42.77 1.91 -9.18
C HIS A 609 43.83 1.50 -8.16
N ILE A 610 43.67 1.97 -6.92
CA ILE A 610 44.35 1.35 -5.78
C ILE A 610 43.60 0.09 -5.42
N VAL A 611 44.23 -1.07 -5.61
CA VAL A 611 43.59 -2.37 -5.41
C VAL A 611 43.80 -2.83 -3.98
N ILE A 612 42.71 -2.99 -3.26
CA ILE A 612 42.67 -3.46 -1.87
C ILE A 612 41.97 -4.81 -1.84
N THR A 613 42.72 -5.87 -1.57
CA THR A 613 42.18 -7.22 -1.42
C THR A 613 41.96 -7.53 0.05
N VAL A 614 40.75 -7.96 0.42
CA VAL A 614 40.37 -8.33 1.78
C VAL A 614 39.86 -9.77 1.79
N GLY A 615 40.63 -10.69 2.36
CA GLY A 615 40.15 -12.05 2.64
C GLY A 615 39.65 -12.13 4.07
N ALA A 616 38.43 -12.64 4.31
CA ALA A 616 37.86 -12.76 5.65
C ALA A 616 37.23 -14.13 5.91
N SER A 617 37.39 -14.62 7.15
CA SER A 617 36.77 -15.85 7.64
C SER A 617 35.45 -15.53 8.34
N ILE A 618 34.37 -16.19 7.92
CA ILE A 618 33.05 -16.17 8.57
C ILE A 618 32.91 -17.41 9.46
N LYS A 619 32.52 -17.20 10.72
CA LYS A 619 32.08 -18.25 11.65
C LYS A 619 30.89 -17.73 12.46
N HIS A 620 29.82 -18.52 12.58
CA HIS A 620 28.55 -18.05 13.17
C HIS A 620 28.08 -16.74 12.53
N LYS A 621 28.26 -16.59 11.21
CA LYS A 621 27.80 -15.44 10.41
C LYS A 621 28.32 -14.08 10.85
N THR A 622 29.47 -14.09 11.52
CA THR A 622 30.27 -12.91 11.81
C THR A 622 31.70 -13.14 11.32
N ILE A 623 32.42 -12.06 11.07
CA ILE A 623 33.84 -12.12 10.70
C ILE A 623 34.67 -12.48 11.93
N LYS A 624 35.52 -13.50 11.83
CA LYS A 624 36.46 -13.92 12.89
C LYS A 624 37.87 -13.39 12.68
N GLY A 625 38.35 -13.40 11.45
CA GLY A 625 39.67 -12.87 11.08
C GLY A 625 39.70 -12.43 9.63
N TRP A 626 40.68 -11.60 9.28
CA TRP A 626 40.87 -11.08 7.93
C TRP A 626 42.35 -10.77 7.63
N THR A 627 42.66 -10.64 6.35
CA THR A 627 43.95 -10.17 5.84
C THR A 627 43.71 -9.16 4.73
N ILE A 628 44.53 -8.11 4.70
CA ILE A 628 44.44 -7.02 3.72
C ILE A 628 45.75 -7.00 2.91
N GLN A 629 45.62 -6.92 1.59
CA GLN A 629 46.74 -6.73 0.66
C GLN A 629 46.44 -5.51 -0.20
N THR A 630 47.43 -4.63 -0.37
CA THR A 630 47.32 -3.47 -1.28
C THR A 630 48.29 -3.68 -2.42
N LYS A 631 47.88 -3.41 -3.66
CA LYS A 631 48.72 -3.44 -4.85
C LYS A 631 48.86 -2.05 -5.46
#